data_AF-A0A346YKW9-F1
#
_entry.id   AF-A0A346YKW9-F1
#
_cell.length_a   1.000
_cell.length_b   1.000
_cell.length_c   1.000
_cell.angle_alpha   90.00
_cell.angle_beta   90.00
_cell.angle_gamma   90.00
#
_symmetry.space_group_name_H-M   'P 1'
#
loop_
_entity.id
_entity.type
_entity.pdbx_description
1 polymer ?
#
loop_
_entity_poly.entity_id
_entity_poly.type
_entity_poly.pdbx_seq_one_letter_code
_entity_poly.pdbx_strand_id
1 'polypeptide(L)'
;MRYGNPLGGTTEQGAPQRFIEHLLAAEPTEACIEWPYATLPNGYGHLWVDGVDIVASRYICERVHGKPPTPDHDAAHSCGRGKQGCVNPAHVSWKTRSENEGDKVSHGTSGRGENNHFVRLSEEAVKEIISLKGKMTGREVGEKFGMTRWAIYKIWSGTNWAWLETEDASTPR
;
A
#
# COMPACT_ATOMS: atom_id res chain seq x y z
N MET A 1 9.36 -28.97 -14.23
CA MET A 1 9.60 -29.94 -13.13
C MET A 1 10.83 -29.48 -12.36
N ARG A 2 10.67 -28.95 -11.14
CA ARG A 2 11.78 -28.70 -10.21
C ARG A 2 11.44 -29.42 -8.92
N TYR A 3 12.14 -30.53 -8.69
CA TYR A 3 11.96 -31.41 -7.55
C TYR A 3 12.34 -30.70 -6.25
N GLY A 4 11.48 -30.83 -5.24
CA GLY A 4 11.75 -30.41 -3.87
C GLY A 4 12.85 -31.27 -3.25
N ASN A 5 13.68 -30.63 -2.43
CA ASN A 5 14.76 -31.26 -1.68
C ASN A 5 14.17 -32.27 -0.65
N PRO A 6 14.58 -33.55 -0.66
CA PRO A 6 14.03 -34.60 0.20
C PRO A 6 14.45 -34.53 1.69
N LEU A 7 15.15 -33.47 2.11
CA LEU A 7 15.55 -33.23 3.51
C LEU A 7 14.74 -32.14 4.22
N GLY A 8 13.69 -31.61 3.59
CA GLY A 8 12.76 -30.69 4.25
C GLY A 8 11.89 -31.45 5.24
N GLY A 9 12.32 -31.54 6.51
CA GLY A 9 11.47 -32.06 7.58
C GLY A 9 10.10 -31.39 7.53
N THR A 10 9.04 -32.19 7.58
CA THR A 10 7.68 -31.67 7.60
C THR A 10 7.54 -30.72 8.77
N THR A 11 7.01 -29.51 8.55
CA THR A 11 6.62 -28.63 9.65
C THR A 11 5.73 -29.42 10.61
N GLU A 12 6.10 -29.45 11.89
CA GLU A 12 5.33 -30.16 12.91
C GLU A 12 3.87 -29.68 12.88
N GLN A 13 2.93 -30.60 13.02
CA GLN A 13 1.51 -30.27 12.97
C GLN A 13 1.18 -29.18 14.00
N GLY A 14 0.57 -28.10 13.53
CA GLY A 14 0.19 -26.94 14.36
C GLY A 14 1.33 -25.99 14.73
N ALA A 15 2.58 -26.20 14.29
CA ALA A 15 3.67 -25.26 14.56
C ALA A 15 3.38 -23.82 14.07
N PRO A 16 2.80 -23.59 12.87
CA PRO A 16 2.44 -22.24 12.43
C PRO A 16 1.41 -21.56 13.33
N GLN A 17 0.42 -22.31 13.80
CA GLN A 17 -0.58 -21.79 14.72
C GLN A 17 0.05 -21.46 16.08
N ARG A 18 0.85 -22.38 16.65
CA ARG A 18 1.57 -22.14 17.92
C ARG A 18 2.50 -20.93 17.86
N PHE A 19 3.16 -20.72 16.72
CA PHE A 19 3.97 -19.53 16.51
C PHE A 19 3.13 -18.26 16.60
N ILE A 20 1.96 -18.22 15.95
CA ILE A 20 1.04 -17.09 16.09
C ILE A 20 0.56 -16.91 17.53
N GLU A 21 0.17 -18.00 18.22
CA GLU A 21 -0.23 -17.91 19.64
C GLU A 21 0.87 -17.31 20.51
N HIS A 22 2.12 -17.67 20.25
CA HIS A 22 3.28 -17.11 20.94
C HIS A 22 3.44 -15.61 20.66
N LEU A 23 3.27 -15.17 19.40
CA LEU A 23 3.29 -13.75 19.05
C LEU A 23 2.18 -12.95 19.75
N LEU A 24 0.99 -13.53 19.85
CA LEU A 24 -0.16 -12.89 20.52
C LEU A 24 0.02 -12.78 22.03
N ALA A 25 0.83 -13.66 22.64
CA ALA A 25 1.14 -13.66 24.07
C ALA A 25 2.42 -12.87 24.41
N ALA A 26 3.20 -12.46 23.41
CA ALA A 26 4.43 -11.70 23.59
C ALA A 26 4.15 -10.20 23.78
N GLU A 27 5.14 -9.49 24.32
CA GLU A 27 5.09 -8.03 24.41
C GLU A 27 5.02 -7.39 23.01
N PRO A 28 4.19 -6.34 22.82
CA PRO A 28 4.10 -5.64 21.55
C PRO A 28 5.45 -5.10 21.09
N THR A 29 5.68 -5.16 19.77
CA THR A 29 6.85 -4.57 19.13
C THR A 29 6.41 -3.79 17.90
N GLU A 30 7.17 -2.75 17.56
CA GLU A 30 6.97 -1.98 16.32
C GLU A 30 7.73 -2.61 15.13
N ALA A 31 8.60 -3.60 15.37
CA ALA A 31 9.36 -4.24 14.31
C ALA A 31 8.50 -5.23 13.52
N CYS A 32 8.73 -5.34 12.22
CA CYS A 32 8.09 -6.41 11.44
C CYS A 32 8.63 -7.78 11.88
N ILE A 33 7.70 -8.72 12.06
CA ILE A 33 8.01 -10.13 12.34
C ILE A 33 7.75 -10.90 11.05
N GLU A 34 8.78 -11.56 10.52
CA GLU A 34 8.69 -12.33 9.29
C GLU A 34 8.08 -13.71 9.54
N TRP A 35 7.23 -14.15 8.62
CA TRP A 35 6.63 -15.48 8.63
C TRP A 35 7.68 -16.55 8.29
N PRO A 36 7.98 -17.50 9.20
CA PRO A 36 9.05 -18.47 8.97
C PRO A 36 8.58 -19.72 8.23
N TYR A 37 7.32 -19.79 7.80
CA TYR A 37 6.73 -20.96 7.15
C TYR A 37 6.33 -20.68 5.69
N ALA A 38 5.58 -21.61 5.09
CA ALA A 38 5.14 -21.50 3.70
C ALA A 38 4.37 -20.20 3.43
N THR A 39 4.60 -19.65 2.25
CA THR A 39 3.92 -18.46 1.73
C THR A 39 3.15 -18.81 0.48
N LEU A 40 2.05 -18.09 0.26
CA LEU A 40 1.28 -18.11 -0.98
C LEU A 40 2.11 -17.49 -2.12
N PRO A 41 1.76 -17.74 -3.41
CA PRO A 41 2.48 -17.17 -4.56
C PRO A 41 2.55 -15.63 -4.58
N ASN A 42 1.66 -14.96 -3.86
CA ASN A 42 1.62 -13.51 -3.71
C ASN A 42 2.44 -12.97 -2.51
N GLY A 43 3.18 -13.84 -1.82
CA GLY A 43 4.13 -13.51 -0.74
C GLY A 43 3.55 -13.49 0.67
N TYR A 44 2.24 -13.69 0.84
CA TYR A 44 1.63 -13.71 2.17
C TYR A 44 1.84 -15.06 2.86
N GLY A 45 2.15 -15.02 4.17
CA GLY A 45 2.16 -16.22 5.00
C GLY A 45 0.76 -16.83 5.11
N HIS A 46 0.69 -18.17 5.18
CA HIS A 46 -0.57 -18.91 5.34
C HIS A 46 -0.38 -20.09 6.29
N LEU A 47 -1.49 -20.56 6.87
CA LEU A 47 -1.53 -21.73 7.75
C LEU A 47 -2.83 -22.50 7.59
N TRP A 48 -2.79 -23.78 7.88
CA TRP A 48 -3.96 -24.64 7.95
C TRP A 48 -4.55 -24.62 9.35
N VAL A 49 -5.84 -24.28 9.48
CA VAL A 49 -6.62 -24.33 10.72
C VAL A 49 -7.87 -25.16 10.45
N ASP A 50 -8.09 -26.22 11.24
CA ASP A 50 -9.24 -27.12 11.10
C ASP A 50 -9.49 -27.63 9.66
N GLY A 51 -8.40 -27.88 8.92
CA GLY A 51 -8.46 -28.38 7.55
C GLY A 51 -8.76 -27.30 6.49
N VAL A 52 -8.73 -26.02 6.85
CA VAL A 52 -8.90 -24.88 5.95
C VAL A 52 -7.59 -24.09 5.87
N ASP A 53 -7.17 -23.74 4.65
CA ASP A 53 -6.03 -22.87 4.42
C ASP A 53 -6.43 -21.39 4.60
N ILE A 54 -5.76 -20.69 5.52
CA ILE A 54 -6.08 -19.32 5.92
C ILE A 54 -4.82 -18.46 5.80
N VAL A 55 -4.98 -17.21 5.33
CA VAL A 55 -3.89 -16.22 5.36
C VAL A 55 -3.53 -15.89 6.80
N ALA A 56 -2.25 -15.95 7.15
CA ALA A 56 -1.77 -15.77 8.52
C ALA A 56 -2.16 -14.42 9.11
N SER A 57 -2.06 -13.34 8.33
CA SER A 57 -2.48 -12.01 8.79
C SER A 57 -3.98 -11.93 9.08
N ARG A 58 -4.82 -12.65 8.31
CA ARG A 58 -6.26 -12.72 8.58
C ARG A 58 -6.54 -13.45 9.89
N TYR A 59 -5.91 -14.59 10.11
CA TYR A 59 -6.04 -15.35 11.36
C TYR A 59 -5.60 -14.48 12.56
N ILE A 60 -4.48 -13.76 12.45
CA ILE A 60 -4.01 -12.83 13.49
C ILE A 60 -5.01 -11.71 13.74
N CYS A 61 -5.52 -11.08 12.68
CA CYS A 61 -6.50 -10.00 12.79
C CYS A 61 -7.77 -10.46 13.52
N GLU A 62 -8.26 -11.66 13.20
CA GLU A 62 -9.41 -12.27 13.87
C GLU A 62 -9.14 -12.53 15.35
N ARG A 63 -7.90 -12.88 15.71
CA ARG A 63 -7.50 -13.15 17.10
C ARG A 63 -7.30 -11.90 17.94
N VAL A 64 -6.86 -10.80 17.33
CA VAL A 64 -6.64 -9.52 18.03
C VAL A 64 -7.92 -8.70 18.11
N HIS A 65 -8.65 -8.59 17.01
CA HIS A 65 -9.77 -7.64 16.85
C HIS A 65 -11.14 -8.32 16.77
N GLY A 66 -11.18 -9.66 16.81
CA GLY A 66 -12.41 -10.42 16.57
C GLY A 66 -12.74 -10.52 15.08
N LYS A 67 -13.94 -11.05 14.79
CA LYS A 67 -14.42 -11.25 13.42
C LYS A 67 -14.43 -9.93 12.63
N PRO A 68 -14.20 -9.98 11.30
CA PRO A 68 -14.29 -8.79 10.47
C PRO A 68 -15.68 -8.13 10.62
N PRO A 69 -15.78 -6.80 10.73
CA PRO A 69 -17.05 -6.10 10.87
C PRO A 69 -18.02 -6.36 9.72
N THR A 70 -17.50 -6.54 8.50
CA THR A 70 -18.27 -6.92 7.31
C THR A 70 -17.48 -7.92 6.44
N PRO A 71 -18.14 -8.64 5.51
CA PRO A 71 -17.46 -9.52 4.56
C PRO A 71 -16.42 -8.82 3.66
N ASP A 72 -16.53 -7.50 3.49
CA ASP A 72 -15.65 -6.69 2.63
C ASP A 72 -14.37 -6.20 3.35
N HIS A 73 -14.21 -6.51 4.64
CA HIS A 73 -13.01 -6.16 5.38
C HIS A 73 -11.89 -7.17 5.13
N ASP A 74 -10.73 -6.62 4.78
CA ASP A 74 -9.48 -7.34 4.65
C ASP A 74 -8.57 -7.02 5.83
N ALA A 75 -7.70 -7.96 6.19
CA ALA A 75 -6.62 -7.73 7.14
C ALA A 75 -5.52 -6.88 6.46
N ALA A 76 -5.45 -5.60 6.82
CA ALA A 76 -4.51 -4.65 6.26
C ALA A 76 -3.30 -4.48 7.14
N HIS A 77 -2.14 -4.25 6.51
CA HIS A 77 -0.86 -4.03 7.19
C HIS A 77 -0.51 -2.55 7.23
N SER A 78 -0.46 -1.95 8.42
CA SER A 78 0.02 -0.57 8.59
C SER A 78 1.49 -0.41 8.19
N CYS A 79 2.30 -1.47 8.29
CA CYS A 79 3.70 -1.45 7.88
C CYS A 79 3.90 -1.56 6.36
N GLY A 80 2.86 -1.87 5.57
CA GLY A 80 2.96 -2.08 4.11
C GLY A 80 3.72 -3.36 3.70
N ARG A 81 4.22 -4.18 4.65
CA ARG A 81 5.07 -5.35 4.39
C ARG A 81 4.33 -6.70 4.46
N GLY A 82 3.01 -6.72 4.29
CA GLY A 82 2.23 -7.96 4.31
C GLY A 82 2.69 -9.00 3.28
N LYS A 83 3.04 -8.56 2.06
CA LYS A 83 3.59 -9.41 0.98
C LYS A 83 5.01 -9.92 1.24
N GLN A 84 5.68 -9.39 2.26
CA GLN A 84 6.98 -9.86 2.73
C GLN A 84 6.82 -10.80 3.94
N GLY A 85 5.59 -11.28 4.17
CA GLY A 85 5.29 -12.22 5.25
C GLY A 85 5.20 -11.57 6.64
N CYS A 86 4.92 -10.27 6.76
CA CYS A 86 4.75 -9.66 8.08
C CYS A 86 3.57 -10.31 8.84
N VAL A 87 3.81 -10.73 10.08
CA VAL A 87 2.82 -11.34 10.98
C VAL A 87 2.83 -10.72 12.38
N ASN A 88 3.30 -9.47 12.49
CA ASN A 88 3.23 -8.75 13.77
C ASN A 88 1.76 -8.37 14.08
N PRO A 89 1.19 -8.79 15.23
CA PRO A 89 -0.17 -8.42 15.64
C PRO A 89 -0.44 -6.91 15.67
N ALA A 90 0.55 -6.09 16.06
CA ALA A 90 0.42 -4.63 16.12
C ALA A 90 0.29 -3.97 14.75
N HIS A 91 0.69 -4.67 13.67
CA HIS A 91 0.64 -4.15 12.31
C HIS A 91 -0.65 -4.51 11.56
N VAL A 92 -1.52 -5.35 12.12
CA VAL A 92 -2.70 -5.86 11.40
C VAL A 92 -3.98 -5.28 11.99
N SER A 93 -4.87 -4.82 11.12
CA SER A 93 -6.20 -4.33 11.48
C SER A 93 -7.21 -4.56 10.35
N TRP A 94 -8.50 -4.57 10.67
CA TRP A 94 -9.55 -4.63 9.67
C TRP A 94 -9.64 -3.31 8.91
N LYS A 95 -9.55 -3.37 7.57
CA LYS A 95 -9.84 -2.24 6.71
C LYS A 95 -10.67 -2.67 5.51
N THR A 96 -11.58 -1.81 5.09
CA THR A 96 -12.20 -1.90 3.78
C THR A 96 -11.17 -1.63 2.68
N ARG A 97 -11.44 -2.08 1.45
CA ARG A 97 -10.58 -1.76 0.30
C ARG A 97 -10.43 -0.25 0.09
N SER A 98 -11.48 0.53 0.32
CA SER A 98 -11.44 2.00 0.25
C SER A 98 -10.49 2.62 1.29
N GLU A 99 -10.50 2.14 2.53
CA GLU A 99 -9.61 2.64 3.58
C GLU A 99 -8.15 2.24 3.31
N ASN A 100 -7.92 1.02 2.83
CA ASN A 100 -6.59 0.53 2.47
C ASN A 100 -6.00 1.26 1.23
N GLU A 101 -6.85 1.73 0.30
CA GLU A 101 -6.41 2.60 -0.79
C GLU A 101 -6.03 4.00 -0.32
N GLY A 102 -6.67 4.51 0.73
CA GLY A 102 -6.26 5.73 1.42
C GLY A 102 -4.83 5.64 1.98
N ASP A 103 -4.48 4.49 2.57
CA ASP A 103 -3.13 4.25 3.11
C ASP A 103 -2.04 4.25 2.03
N LYS A 104 -2.35 3.93 0.77
CA LYS A 104 -1.35 4.01 -0.32
C LYS A 104 -0.89 5.45 -0.56
N VAL A 105 -1.77 6.43 -0.30
CA VAL A 105 -1.45 7.85 -0.39
C VAL A 105 -0.55 8.25 0.78
N SER A 106 -0.88 7.83 2.02
CA SER A 106 -0.04 8.15 3.20
C SER A 106 1.31 7.43 3.18
N HIS A 107 1.39 6.21 2.64
CA HIS A 107 2.62 5.42 2.57
C HIS A 107 3.46 5.70 1.31
N GLY A 108 3.08 6.68 0.48
CA GLY A 108 3.84 7.07 -0.72
C GLY A 108 3.89 6.00 -1.82
N THR A 109 3.08 4.95 -1.73
CA THR A 109 3.01 3.85 -2.72
C THR A 109 1.90 4.06 -3.74
N SER A 110 1.20 5.20 -3.69
CA SER A 110 0.21 5.56 -4.69
C SER A 110 0.91 5.78 -6.04
N GLY A 111 0.39 5.16 -7.08
CA GLY A 111 0.82 5.40 -8.48
C GLY A 111 0.29 6.73 -9.03
N ARG A 112 0.27 7.79 -8.23
CA ARG A 112 -0.09 9.15 -8.66
C ARG A 112 1.18 9.95 -8.93
N GLY A 113 1.10 10.91 -9.84
CA GLY A 113 2.24 11.74 -10.21
C GLY A 113 3.39 10.92 -10.81
N GLU A 114 4.62 11.17 -10.34
CA GLU A 114 5.85 10.53 -10.82
C GLU A 114 5.89 9.01 -10.64
N ASN A 115 5.16 8.49 -9.64
CA ASN A 115 5.05 7.05 -9.41
C ASN A 115 4.21 6.34 -10.48
N ASN A 116 3.58 7.10 -11.40
CA ASN A 116 2.96 6.56 -12.60
C ASN A 116 3.93 6.65 -13.78
N HIS A 117 4.43 5.51 -14.24
CA HIS A 117 5.36 5.45 -15.38
C HIS A 117 4.81 6.05 -16.70
N PHE A 118 3.49 6.25 -16.80
CA PHE A 118 2.86 6.91 -17.95
C PHE A 118 2.80 8.44 -17.82
N VAL A 119 3.09 9.01 -16.65
CA VAL A 119 3.06 10.45 -16.41
C VAL A 119 4.41 11.04 -16.80
N ARG A 120 4.39 12.01 -17.73
CA ARG A 120 5.59 12.65 -18.28
C ARG A 120 6.12 13.83 -17.46
N LEU A 121 5.42 14.22 -16.40
CA LEU A 121 5.73 15.40 -15.60
C LEU A 121 6.20 15.00 -14.20
N SER A 122 7.28 15.63 -13.75
CA SER A 122 7.68 15.64 -12.34
C SER A 122 6.86 16.62 -11.52
N GLU A 123 6.84 16.46 -10.21
CA GLU A 123 6.24 17.40 -9.25
C GLU A 123 6.89 18.79 -9.38
N GLU A 124 8.20 18.86 -9.59
CA GLU A 124 8.90 20.13 -9.83
C GLU A 124 8.43 20.78 -11.13
N ALA A 125 8.27 20.00 -12.20
CA ALA A 125 7.76 20.52 -13.48
C ALA A 125 6.33 21.06 -13.32
N VAL A 126 5.49 20.41 -12.50
CA VAL A 126 4.13 20.88 -12.21
C VAL A 126 4.14 22.16 -11.39
N LYS A 127 5.00 22.27 -10.36
CA LYS A 127 5.19 23.50 -9.58
C LYS A 127 5.67 24.65 -10.46
N GLU A 128 6.61 24.38 -11.37
CA GLU A 128 7.07 25.37 -12.34
C GLU A 128 5.93 25.81 -13.28
N ILE A 129 5.18 24.87 -13.86
CA ILE A 129 3.99 25.17 -14.68
C ILE A 129 3.01 26.07 -13.92
N ILE A 130 2.71 25.75 -12.65
CA ILE A 130 1.80 26.55 -11.81
C ILE A 130 2.36 27.97 -11.60
N SER A 131 3.65 28.11 -11.30
CA SER A 131 4.30 29.42 -11.09
C SER A 131 4.30 30.35 -12.31
N LEU A 132 4.11 29.78 -13.51
CA LEU A 132 4.03 30.49 -14.79
C LEU A 132 2.62 30.97 -15.12
N LYS A 133 1.61 30.57 -14.34
CA LYS A 133 0.23 31.04 -14.50
C LYS A 133 0.18 32.57 -14.35
N GLY A 134 -0.38 33.25 -15.34
CA GLY A 134 -0.45 34.71 -15.38
C GLY A 134 0.85 35.41 -15.83
N LYS A 135 1.97 34.68 -15.93
CA LYS A 135 3.24 35.19 -16.51
C LYS A 135 3.41 34.78 -17.97
N MET A 136 2.86 33.65 -18.37
CA MET A 136 2.88 33.10 -19.73
C MET A 136 1.50 32.58 -20.11
N THR A 137 1.22 32.50 -21.41
CA THR A 137 0.01 31.85 -21.92
C THR A 137 0.15 30.33 -21.84
N GLY A 138 -0.98 29.61 -21.74
CA GLY A 138 -0.96 28.15 -21.69
C GLY A 138 -0.36 27.50 -22.94
N ARG A 139 -0.31 28.22 -24.07
CA ARG A 139 0.37 27.78 -25.29
C ARG A 139 1.89 27.82 -25.13
N GLU A 140 2.44 28.95 -24.68
CA GLU A 140 3.89 29.11 -24.50
C GLU A 140 4.43 28.15 -23.44
N VAL A 141 3.68 27.94 -22.35
CA VAL A 141 4.03 26.93 -21.34
C VAL A 141 3.92 25.52 -21.93
N GLY A 142 2.90 25.24 -22.74
CA GLY A 142 2.77 23.95 -23.42
C GLY A 142 3.98 23.66 -24.31
N GLU A 143 4.42 24.62 -25.12
CA GLU A 143 5.59 24.50 -25.98
C GLU A 143 6.87 24.26 -25.15
N LYS A 144 7.05 24.98 -24.03
CA LYS A 144 8.19 24.82 -23.12
C LYS A 144 8.31 23.40 -22.53
N PHE A 145 7.18 22.78 -22.18
CA PHE A 145 7.14 21.46 -21.52
C PHE A 145 6.77 20.31 -22.46
N GLY A 146 6.67 20.55 -23.77
CA GLY A 146 6.26 19.53 -24.75
C GLY A 146 4.83 19.02 -24.55
N MET A 147 3.93 19.89 -24.07
CA MET A 147 2.55 19.59 -23.73
C MET A 147 1.56 20.38 -24.58
N THR A 148 0.32 19.89 -24.63
CA THR A 148 -0.78 20.67 -25.21
C THR A 148 -1.20 21.76 -24.23
N ARG A 149 -1.63 22.93 -24.75
CA ARG A 149 -2.19 24.01 -23.94
C ARG A 149 -3.33 23.55 -23.01
N TRP A 150 -4.09 22.54 -23.42
CA TRP A 150 -5.18 21.96 -22.63
C TRP A 150 -4.68 21.22 -21.38
N ALA A 151 -3.55 20.51 -21.49
CA ALA A 151 -2.93 19.88 -20.33
C ALA A 151 -2.47 20.93 -19.30
N ILE A 152 -1.92 22.05 -19.78
CA ILE A 152 -1.55 23.19 -18.92
C ILE A 152 -2.77 23.77 -18.20
N TYR A 153 -3.89 24.00 -18.91
CA TYR A 153 -5.12 24.49 -18.26
C TYR A 153 -5.69 23.50 -17.24
N LYS A 154 -5.58 22.18 -17.45
CA LYS A 154 -6.00 21.18 -16.45
C LYS A 154 -5.13 21.21 -15.19
N ILE A 155 -3.84 21.52 -15.32
CA ILE A 155 -2.94 21.74 -14.18
C ILE A 155 -3.30 23.05 -13.47
N TRP A 156 -3.44 24.16 -14.21
CA TRP A 156 -3.77 25.48 -13.63
C TRP A 156 -5.15 25.59 -12.99
N SER A 157 -6.10 24.76 -13.42
CA SER A 157 -7.44 24.66 -12.82
C SER A 157 -7.48 23.70 -11.63
N GLY A 158 -6.37 23.04 -11.30
CA GLY A 158 -6.31 22.05 -10.23
C GLY A 158 -7.12 20.78 -10.52
N THR A 159 -7.46 20.51 -11.79
CA THR A 159 -8.13 19.25 -12.17
C THR A 159 -7.13 18.09 -12.19
N ASN A 160 -5.92 18.34 -12.72
CA ASN A 160 -4.78 17.42 -12.64
C ASN A 160 -3.83 17.94 -11.56
N TRP A 161 -3.23 17.03 -10.77
CA TRP A 161 -2.32 17.36 -9.66
C TRP A 161 -2.97 18.15 -8.52
N ALA A 162 -4.29 17.98 -8.32
CA ALA A 162 -5.07 18.66 -7.27
C ALA A 162 -4.55 18.45 -5.82
N TRP A 163 -3.77 17.41 -5.61
CA TRP A 163 -3.20 17.03 -4.30
C TRP A 163 -1.83 17.67 -4.02
N LEU A 164 -1.24 18.34 -5.01
CA LEU A 164 0.08 18.97 -4.87
C LEU A 164 -0.09 20.30 -4.16
N GLU A 165 0.50 20.45 -2.98
CA GLU A 165 0.54 21.74 -2.28
C GLU A 165 1.43 22.71 -3.07
N THR A 166 0.85 23.82 -3.51
CA THR A 166 1.58 24.91 -4.18
C THR A 166 1.28 26.23 -3.50
N GLU A 167 2.30 27.07 -3.32
CA GLU A 167 2.22 28.32 -2.55
C GLU A 167 1.16 29.32 -3.09
N ASP A 168 0.76 29.21 -4.37
CA ASP A 168 -0.26 30.05 -5.01
C ASP A 168 -1.71 29.56 -4.84
N ALA A 169 -1.95 28.45 -4.11
CA ALA A 169 -3.30 27.92 -3.86
C ALA A 169 -4.13 28.75 -2.85
N SER A 170 -3.62 29.91 -2.43
CA SER A 170 -4.23 30.82 -1.44
C SER A 170 -5.31 31.74 -2.00
N THR A 171 -5.79 31.52 -3.24
CA THR A 171 -7.06 32.13 -3.68
C THR A 171 -8.21 31.16 -3.42
N PRO A 172 -9.16 31.47 -2.51
CA PRO A 172 -10.32 30.62 -2.27
C PRO A 172 -11.17 30.53 -3.54
N ARG A 173 -11.84 29.37 -3.71
CA ARG A 173 -12.78 29.09 -4.80
C ARG A 173 -13.92 30.10 -4.85
#